data_AF-A0A399Z1S5-F1
#
_entry.id   AF-A0A399Z1S5-F1
#
_cell.length_a   1.000
_cell.length_b   1.000
_cell.length_c   1.000
_cell.angle_alpha   90.00
_cell.angle_beta   90.00
_cell.angle_gamma   90.00
#
_symmetry.space_group_name_H-M   'P 1'
#
loop_
_entity.id
_entity.type
_entity.pdbx_description
1 polymer ?
#
loop_
_entity_poly.entity_id
_entity_poly.type
_entity_poly.pdbx_seq_one_letter_code
_entity_poly.pdbx_strand_id
1 'polypeptide(L)'
;MSGAQMVRTSIAWRQVEPTQGKYDWRYADSAFHALTDNNLEPLVLIMDNTEWGASTKCGPVSDLLAYDQFLRQLAARYPNVTYWALYNEPDNAYGEAASTGGCFGGDDVDGNGKPDYADYAAQLQVAWRALHAGNPDAKLVVGAIAFDNFDQATAPPGY
;
A
#
# COMPACT_ATOMS: atom_id res chain seq x y z
N MET A 1 -16.88 1.18 26.26
CA MET A 1 -15.90 0.70 25.25
C MET A 1 -16.62 -0.29 24.34
N SER A 2 -16.44 -0.19 23.02
CA SER A 2 -17.17 -1.01 22.02
C SER A 2 -16.61 -2.43 21.81
N GLY A 3 -15.51 -2.81 22.48
CA GLY A 3 -14.88 -4.13 22.35
C GLY A 3 -14.07 -4.35 21.07
N ALA A 4 -14.07 -3.41 20.13
CA ALA A 4 -13.21 -3.44 18.94
C ALA A 4 -11.76 -3.05 19.31
N GLN A 5 -10.78 -3.81 18.82
CA GLN A 5 -9.35 -3.64 19.13
C GLN A 5 -8.50 -3.25 17.91
N MET A 6 -9.03 -3.37 16.69
CA MET A 6 -8.27 -3.10 15.46
C MET A 6 -8.73 -1.80 14.81
N VAL A 7 -7.78 -1.00 14.33
CA VAL A 7 -8.03 0.27 13.62
C VAL A 7 -7.37 0.23 12.26
N ARG A 8 -8.14 0.47 11.19
CA ARG A 8 -7.59 0.68 9.85
C ARG A 8 -7.08 2.11 9.73
N THR A 9 -5.84 2.26 9.27
CA THR A 9 -5.19 3.56 9.01
C THR A 9 -4.32 3.45 7.76
N SER A 10 -3.61 4.51 7.40
CA SER A 10 -2.74 4.53 6.23
C SER A 10 -1.46 5.33 6.43
N ILE A 11 -0.48 5.04 5.59
CA ILE A 11 0.76 5.78 5.43
C ILE A 11 1.03 6.01 3.95
N ALA A 12 1.41 7.25 3.63
CA ALA A 12 1.73 7.65 2.27
C ALA A 12 3.25 7.65 2.06
N TRP A 13 3.75 6.87 1.11
CA TRP A 13 5.19 6.81 0.82
C TRP A 13 5.74 8.20 0.48
N ARG A 14 5.03 8.98 -0.34
CA ARG A 14 5.40 10.37 -0.68
C ARG A 14 5.52 11.34 0.49
N GLN A 15 4.77 11.10 1.57
CA GLN A 15 4.86 11.95 2.77
C GLN A 15 6.07 11.58 3.61
N VAL A 16 6.38 10.28 3.66
CA VAL A 16 7.49 9.76 4.45
C VAL A 16 8.83 9.97 3.73
N GLU A 17 8.88 9.81 2.41
CA GLU A 17 10.10 9.94 1.62
C GLU A 17 9.88 10.94 0.46
N PRO A 18 9.61 12.22 0.76
CA PRO A 18 9.34 13.24 -0.26
C PRO A 18 10.53 13.47 -1.21
N THR A 19 11.73 13.11 -0.77
CA THR A 19 12.95 13.09 -1.58
C THR A 19 13.66 11.77 -1.33
N GLN A 20 14.11 11.11 -2.40
CA GLN A 20 14.80 9.83 -2.32
C GLN A 20 15.92 9.84 -1.25
N GLY A 21 15.86 8.89 -0.33
CA GLY A 21 16.79 8.72 0.79
C GLY A 21 16.62 9.71 1.95
N LYS A 22 15.63 10.61 1.91
CA LYS A 22 15.36 11.57 2.99
C LYS A 22 13.98 11.31 3.60
N TYR A 23 13.99 10.73 4.80
CA TYR A 23 12.78 10.32 5.49
C TYR A 23 12.27 11.36 6.49
N ASP A 24 10.96 11.57 6.50
CA ASP A 24 10.19 12.34 7.48
C ASP A 24 9.13 11.45 8.12
N TRP A 25 9.46 10.93 9.31
CA TRP A 25 8.59 10.01 10.05
C TRP A 25 7.61 10.71 10.99
N ARG A 26 7.65 12.04 11.12
CA ARG A 26 6.96 12.76 12.22
C ARG A 26 5.47 12.43 12.31
N TYR A 27 4.78 12.41 11.17
CA TYR A 27 3.35 12.09 11.13
C TYR A 27 3.08 10.62 11.48
N ALA A 28 3.83 9.70 10.87
CA ALA A 28 3.69 8.26 11.10
C ALA A 28 4.01 7.89 12.55
N ASP A 29 5.06 8.48 13.14
CA ASP A 29 5.40 8.32 14.55
C ASP A 29 4.25 8.74 15.46
N SER A 30 3.69 9.93 15.22
CA SER A 30 2.58 10.42 16.02
C SER A 30 1.34 9.54 15.88
N ALA A 31 1.03 9.07 14.67
CA ALA A 31 -0.17 8.28 14.40
C ALA A 31 -0.05 6.87 14.98
N PHE A 32 1.05 6.18 14.71
CA PHE A 32 1.21 4.77 15.12
C PHE A 32 1.46 4.63 16.61
N HIS A 33 2.27 5.51 17.23
CA HIS A 33 2.43 5.47 18.68
C HIS A 33 1.10 5.76 19.40
N ALA A 34 0.30 6.72 18.92
CA ALA A 34 -1.00 6.99 19.52
C ALA A 34 -1.92 5.76 19.49
N LEU A 35 -1.87 4.94 18.43
CA LEU A 35 -2.64 3.69 18.36
C LEU A 35 -2.06 2.63 19.29
N THR A 36 -0.76 2.35 19.19
CA THR A 36 -0.13 1.26 19.95
C THR A 36 -0.09 1.54 21.46
N ASP A 37 0.15 2.79 21.88
CA ASP A 37 0.18 3.19 23.30
C ASP A 37 -1.20 3.09 23.96
N ASN A 38 -2.27 3.10 23.16
CA ASN A 38 -3.64 2.89 23.60
C ASN A 38 -4.13 1.44 23.42
N ASN A 39 -3.21 0.49 23.18
CA ASN A 39 -3.51 -0.94 22.96
C ASN A 39 -4.47 -1.19 21.79
N LEU A 40 -4.39 -0.36 20.73
CA LEU A 40 -5.08 -0.60 19.47
C LEU A 40 -4.11 -1.28 18.50
N GLU A 41 -4.63 -2.24 17.73
CA GLU A 41 -3.88 -2.96 16.69
C GLU A 41 -4.11 -2.26 15.34
N PRO A 42 -3.11 -1.57 14.79
CA PRO A 42 -3.25 -0.92 13.48
C PRO A 42 -3.17 -1.93 12.33
N LEU A 43 -4.13 -1.85 11.40
CA LEU A 43 -4.01 -2.36 10.04
C LEU A 43 -3.65 -1.19 9.12
N VAL A 44 -2.40 -1.14 8.68
CA VAL A 44 -1.84 0.02 7.99
C VAL A 44 -1.81 -0.20 6.49
N LEU A 45 -2.50 0.64 5.73
CA LEU A 45 -2.40 0.69 4.28
C LEU A 45 -1.18 1.51 3.85
N ILE A 46 -0.31 0.91 3.06
CA ILE A 46 0.81 1.59 2.41
C ILE A 46 0.32 2.05 1.04
N MET A 47 0.26 3.37 0.84
CA MET A 47 -0.33 3.99 -0.35
C MET A 47 0.52 5.18 -0.82
N ASP A 48 0.04 5.91 -1.84
CA ASP A 48 0.55 7.20 -2.28
C ASP A 48 2.06 7.18 -2.61
N ASN A 49 2.36 6.74 -3.83
CA ASN A 49 3.73 6.69 -4.34
C ASN A 49 4.38 8.07 -4.41
N THR A 50 5.70 8.05 -4.33
CA THR A 50 6.55 9.23 -4.53
C THR A 50 6.59 9.61 -6.01
N GLU A 51 6.71 10.92 -6.31
CA GLU A 51 6.87 11.40 -7.68
C GLU A 51 8.20 10.96 -8.32
N TRP A 52 9.21 10.64 -7.49
CA TRP A 52 10.52 10.17 -7.96
C TRP A 52 10.58 8.64 -8.13
N GLY A 53 9.64 7.89 -7.55
CA GLY A 53 9.64 6.42 -7.53
C GLY A 53 8.47 5.77 -8.29
N ALA A 54 7.59 6.56 -8.91
CA ALA A 54 6.48 6.10 -9.74
C ALA A 54 6.00 7.19 -10.71
N SER A 55 5.28 6.80 -11.76
CA SER A 55 4.59 7.71 -12.68
C SER A 55 3.22 8.17 -12.18
N THR A 56 2.62 7.41 -11.25
CA THR A 56 1.31 7.71 -10.64
C THR A 56 1.36 7.49 -9.13
N LYS A 57 0.47 8.14 -8.37
CA LYS A 57 0.40 7.96 -6.92
C LYS A 57 -0.18 6.62 -6.48
N CYS A 58 -0.92 5.93 -7.35
CA CYS A 58 -1.73 4.77 -6.99
C CYS A 58 -1.36 3.48 -7.75
N GLY A 59 -0.47 3.55 -8.73
CA GLY A 59 -0.16 2.44 -9.63
C GLY A 59 1.22 1.82 -9.39
N PRO A 60 1.80 1.16 -10.41
CA PRO A 60 3.12 0.55 -10.32
C PRO A 60 4.21 1.53 -9.87
N VAL A 61 5.13 1.02 -9.04
CA VAL A 61 6.37 1.73 -8.69
C VAL A 61 7.44 1.41 -9.74
N SER A 62 8.14 2.44 -10.21
CA SER A 62 9.19 2.30 -11.21
C SER A 62 10.53 1.88 -10.60
N ASP A 63 10.74 2.13 -9.30
CA ASP A 63 11.93 1.73 -8.55
C ASP A 63 11.57 0.77 -7.40
N LEU A 64 11.49 -0.53 -7.72
CA LEU A 64 11.23 -1.59 -6.75
C LEU A 64 12.33 -1.71 -5.68
N LEU A 65 13.57 -1.28 -5.96
CA LEU A 65 14.65 -1.33 -4.99
C LEU A 65 14.47 -0.24 -3.93
N ALA A 66 14.13 0.98 -4.34
CA ALA A 66 13.78 2.04 -3.40
C ALA A 66 12.54 1.68 -2.58
N TYR A 67 11.55 1.04 -3.21
CA TYR A 67 10.37 0.56 -2.49
C TYR A 67 10.69 -0.52 -1.45
N ASP A 68 11.55 -1.51 -1.77
CA ASP A 68 12.07 -2.48 -0.80
C ASP A 68 12.77 -1.79 0.38
N GLN A 69 13.61 -0.80 0.12
CA GLN A 69 14.33 -0.06 1.16
C GLN A 69 13.39 0.72 2.08
N PHE A 70 12.39 1.38 1.51
CA PHE A 70 11.36 2.09 2.27
C PHE A 70 10.59 1.12 3.17
N LEU A 71 10.09 0.00 2.63
CA LEU A 71 9.29 -0.96 3.38
C LEU A 71 10.07 -1.66 4.50
N ARG A 72 11.36 -1.95 4.29
CA ARG A 72 12.23 -2.47 5.35
C ARG A 72 12.38 -1.48 6.50
N GLN A 73 12.64 -0.21 6.17
CA GLN A 73 12.78 0.84 7.19
C GLN A 73 11.46 1.09 7.91
N LEU A 74 10.35 1.08 7.19
CA LEU A 74 9.00 1.22 7.74
C LEU A 74 8.72 0.12 8.77
N ALA A 75 8.88 -1.15 8.39
CA ALA A 75 8.63 -2.28 9.28
C ALA A 75 9.59 -2.32 10.47
N ALA A 76 10.89 -2.04 10.25
CA ALA A 76 11.88 -2.01 11.33
C ALA A 76 11.65 -0.87 12.33
N ARG A 77 11.12 0.26 11.86
CA ARG A 77 10.81 1.42 12.71
C ARG A 77 9.60 1.16 13.60
N TYR A 78 8.62 0.41 13.12
CA TYR A 78 7.36 0.15 13.82
C TYR A 78 7.18 -1.36 14.11
N PRO A 79 8.02 -1.95 14.99
CA PRO A 79 7.95 -3.39 15.28
C PRO A 79 6.62 -3.82 15.93
N ASN A 80 5.91 -2.87 16.54
CA ASN A 80 4.60 -3.10 17.17
C ASN A 80 3.42 -3.08 16.17
N VAL A 81 3.68 -2.80 14.89
CA VAL A 81 2.66 -2.84 13.84
C VAL A 81 2.77 -4.18 13.11
N THR A 82 1.75 -5.02 13.30
CA THR A 82 1.72 -6.37 12.73
C THR A 82 1.11 -6.40 11.33
N TYR A 83 0.03 -5.67 11.08
CA TYR A 83 -0.76 -5.83 9.87
C TYR A 83 -0.53 -4.69 8.87
N TRP A 84 -0.08 -5.06 7.67
CA TRP A 84 0.20 -4.14 6.58
C TRP A 84 -0.58 -4.54 5.34
N ALA A 85 -1.16 -3.56 4.65
CA ALA A 85 -1.91 -3.75 3.41
C ALA A 85 -1.31 -2.89 2.30
N LEU A 86 -1.24 -3.43 1.08
CA LEU A 86 -0.67 -2.72 -0.06
C LEU A 86 -1.78 -2.10 -0.93
N TYR A 87 -1.83 -0.76 -0.96
CA TYR A 87 -2.88 0.08 -1.57
C TYR A 87 -4.31 -0.22 -1.08
N ASN A 88 -5.24 0.67 -1.41
CA ASN A 88 -6.68 0.42 -1.30
C ASN A 88 -7.24 0.24 -2.70
N GLU A 89 -8.11 -0.75 -2.92
CA GLU A 89 -8.83 -0.94 -4.20
C GLU A 89 -7.88 -0.94 -5.41
N PRO A 90 -6.88 -1.85 -5.41
CA PRO A 90 -5.92 -1.92 -6.51
C PRO A 90 -6.60 -2.24 -7.85
N ASP A 91 -7.80 -2.82 -7.85
CA ASP A 91 -8.62 -3.13 -9.03
C ASP A 91 -9.27 -1.92 -9.71
N ASN A 92 -9.10 -0.70 -9.19
CA ASN A 92 -9.59 0.50 -9.84
C ASN A 92 -8.91 0.71 -11.22
N ALA A 93 -9.73 0.78 -12.28
CA ALA A 93 -9.29 0.99 -13.67
C ALA A 93 -9.33 2.46 -14.13
N TYR A 94 -9.80 3.38 -13.28
CA TYR A 94 -9.99 4.81 -13.63
C TYR A 94 -8.77 5.70 -13.31
N GLY A 95 -7.64 5.09 -12.94
CA GLY A 95 -6.41 5.82 -12.61
C GLY A 95 -6.58 6.71 -11.36
N GLU A 96 -5.82 7.80 -11.31
CA GLU A 96 -5.82 8.74 -10.17
C GLU A 96 -7.15 9.48 -9.99
N ALA A 97 -7.98 9.57 -11.02
CA ALA A 97 -9.24 10.33 -10.98
C ALA A 97 -10.25 9.79 -9.96
N ALA A 98 -10.23 8.48 -9.68
CA ALA A 98 -11.15 7.85 -8.72
C ALA A 98 -10.72 8.05 -7.26
N SER A 99 -9.46 8.38 -6.99
CA SER A 99 -8.94 8.62 -5.63
C SER A 99 -9.20 7.48 -4.64
N THR A 100 -9.30 6.24 -5.12
CA THR A 100 -9.58 5.05 -4.29
C THR A 100 -8.36 4.61 -3.49
N GLY A 101 -7.15 4.92 -3.96
CA GLY A 101 -5.88 4.60 -3.30
C GLY A 101 -5.02 3.59 -4.08
N GLY A 102 -5.58 2.95 -5.11
CA GLY A 102 -4.91 1.99 -5.99
C GLY A 102 -5.41 2.20 -7.42
N CYS A 103 -4.59 1.86 -8.42
CA CYS A 103 -4.99 1.95 -9.82
C CYS A 103 -4.27 0.93 -10.72
N PHE A 104 -4.32 -0.34 -10.32
CA PHE A 104 -3.77 -1.49 -11.06
C PHE A 104 -4.84 -2.24 -11.88
N GLY A 105 -6.08 -1.73 -11.92
CA GLY A 105 -7.17 -2.32 -12.71
C GLY A 105 -7.13 -1.92 -14.19
N GLY A 106 -6.20 -1.06 -14.59
CA GLY A 106 -5.95 -0.69 -15.97
C GLY A 106 -5.12 -1.73 -16.73
N ASP A 107 -4.85 -1.43 -18.01
CA ASP A 107 -4.06 -2.32 -18.86
C ASP A 107 -2.54 -2.09 -18.73
N ASP A 108 -2.07 -0.86 -18.52
CA ASP A 108 -0.65 -0.46 -18.44
C ASP A 108 -0.55 1.04 -18.05
N VAL A 109 -0.87 1.37 -16.79
CA VAL A 109 -1.00 2.78 -16.36
C VAL A 109 0.35 3.51 -16.32
N ASP A 110 1.46 2.79 -16.15
CA ASP A 110 2.81 3.36 -16.15
C ASP A 110 3.50 3.33 -17.53
N GLY A 111 2.88 2.69 -18.53
CA GLY A 111 3.36 2.64 -19.91
C GLY A 111 4.61 1.78 -20.09
N ASN A 112 4.85 0.83 -19.19
CA ASN A 112 6.04 -0.02 -19.19
C ASN A 112 5.93 -1.23 -20.13
N GLY A 113 4.77 -1.44 -20.76
CA GLY A 113 4.48 -2.55 -21.66
C GLY A 113 4.11 -3.86 -20.96
N LYS A 114 3.79 -3.81 -19.67
CA LYS A 114 3.30 -4.96 -18.89
C LYS A 114 1.89 -4.67 -18.36
N PRO A 115 1.08 -5.73 -18.18
CA PRO A 115 -0.19 -5.60 -17.51
C PRO A 115 -0.04 -5.18 -16.05
N ASP A 116 -0.83 -4.19 -15.61
CA ASP A 116 -0.75 -3.64 -14.25
C ASP A 116 -0.96 -4.71 -13.15
N TYR A 117 -1.79 -5.74 -13.39
CA TYR A 117 -1.96 -6.84 -12.45
C TYR A 117 -0.65 -7.62 -12.19
N ALA A 118 0.23 -7.70 -13.20
CA ALA A 118 1.52 -8.36 -13.09
C ALA A 118 2.50 -7.50 -12.28
N ASP A 119 2.47 -6.18 -12.46
CA ASP A 119 3.25 -5.26 -11.65
C ASP A 119 2.76 -5.19 -10.20
N TYR A 120 1.45 -5.27 -9.96
CA TYR A 120 0.91 -5.41 -8.60
C TYR A 120 1.42 -6.69 -7.93
N ALA A 121 1.42 -7.82 -8.64
CA ALA A 121 1.94 -9.08 -8.11
C ALA A 121 3.44 -9.03 -7.79
N ALA A 122 4.25 -8.40 -8.66
CA ALA A 122 5.67 -8.20 -8.43
C ALA A 122 5.91 -7.30 -7.20
N GLN A 123 5.13 -6.22 -7.08
CA GLN A 123 5.22 -5.30 -5.95
C GLN A 123 4.78 -5.96 -4.64
N LEU A 124 3.74 -6.79 -4.64
CA LEU A 124 3.34 -7.62 -3.49
C LEU A 124 4.47 -8.55 -3.04
N GLN A 125 5.17 -9.18 -3.98
CA GLN A 125 6.30 -10.05 -3.66
C GLN A 125 7.44 -9.28 -2.99
N VAL A 126 7.78 -8.10 -3.51
CA VAL A 126 8.77 -7.20 -2.90
C VAL A 126 8.31 -6.77 -1.51
N ALA A 127 7.05 -6.35 -1.38
CA ALA A 127 6.51 -5.88 -0.11
C ALA A 127 6.53 -6.95 0.97
N TRP A 128 6.10 -8.18 0.64
CA TRP A 128 6.14 -9.30 1.57
C TRP A 128 7.56 -9.52 2.10
N ARG A 129 8.55 -9.60 1.20
CA ARG A 129 9.95 -9.82 1.58
C ARG A 129 10.50 -8.68 2.43
N ALA A 130 10.27 -7.43 2.01
CA ALA A 130 10.82 -6.25 2.65
C ALA A 130 10.25 -6.06 4.06
N LEU A 131 8.94 -6.21 4.22
CA LEU A 131 8.27 -6.10 5.52
C LEU A 131 8.79 -7.17 6.49
N HIS A 132 8.88 -8.45 6.07
CA HIS A 132 9.42 -9.52 6.92
C HIS A 132 10.90 -9.34 7.27
N ALA A 133 11.69 -8.74 6.36
CA ALA A 133 13.09 -8.45 6.63
C ALA A 133 13.27 -7.32 7.66
N GLY A 134 12.35 -6.34 7.68
CA GLY A 134 12.34 -5.27 8.68
C GLY A 134 11.72 -5.67 10.02
N ASN A 135 10.67 -6.50 9.98
CA ASN A 135 9.98 -7.05 11.13
C ASN A 135 9.51 -8.48 10.83
N PRO A 136 10.14 -9.53 11.41
CA PRO A 136 9.77 -10.93 11.16
C PRO A 136 8.32 -11.30 11.53
N ASP A 137 7.68 -10.52 12.40
CA ASP A 137 6.30 -10.73 12.83
C ASP A 137 5.28 -10.03 11.92
N ALA A 138 5.74 -9.20 10.97
CA ALA A 138 4.87 -8.47 10.05
C ALA A 138 4.05 -9.41 9.15
N LYS A 139 2.77 -9.11 8.98
CA LYS A 139 1.84 -9.80 8.10
C LYS A 139 1.40 -8.86 6.99
N LEU A 140 1.70 -9.24 5.75
CA LEU A 140 1.14 -8.59 4.57
C LEU A 140 -0.24 -9.20 4.29
N VAL A 141 -1.28 -8.37 4.36
CA VAL A 141 -2.61 -8.67 3.82
C VAL A 141 -2.75 -8.05 2.43
N VAL A 142 -3.51 -8.71 1.56
CA VAL A 142 -3.80 -8.18 0.22
C VAL A 142 -4.62 -6.90 0.35
N GLY A 143 -4.41 -5.93 -0.56
CA GLY A 143 -5.22 -4.72 -0.62
C GLY A 143 -6.71 -5.06 -0.72
N ALA A 144 -7.55 -4.25 -0.09
CA ALA A 144 -9.00 -4.43 -0.17
C ALA A 144 -9.45 -4.23 -1.62
N ILE A 145 -9.77 -5.31 -2.33
CA ILE A 145 -10.31 -5.27 -3.69
C ILE A 145 -11.74 -4.73 -3.57
N ALA A 146 -12.06 -3.73 -4.38
CA ALA A 146 -13.34 -3.05 -4.32
C ALA A 146 -14.47 -3.98 -4.76
N PHE A 147 -14.26 -4.70 -5.88
CA PHE A 147 -15.33 -5.44 -6.57
C PHE A 147 -16.55 -4.55 -6.89
N ASP A 148 -16.42 -3.22 -6.80
CA ASP A 148 -17.47 -2.28 -7.14
C ASP A 148 -17.52 -2.09 -8.66
N ASN A 149 -18.67 -1.63 -9.15
CA ASN A 149 -19.01 -1.65 -10.57
C ASN A 149 -19.21 -3.06 -11.19
N PHE A 150 -19.46 -4.09 -10.39
CA PHE A 150 -20.04 -5.37 -10.84
C PHE A 150 -21.48 -5.15 -11.34
N ASP A 151 -21.64 -4.91 -12.64
CA ASP A 151 -22.92 -4.85 -13.33
C ASP A 151 -22.99 -5.94 -14.41
N GLN A 152 -24.11 -6.01 -15.13
CA GLN A 152 -24.30 -7.03 -16.17
C GLN A 152 -23.30 -6.92 -17.33
N ALA A 153 -22.65 -5.76 -17.52
CA ALA A 153 -21.67 -5.53 -18.56
C ALA A 153 -20.24 -5.86 -18.13
N THR A 154 -19.92 -5.78 -16.83
CA THR A 154 -18.58 -6.02 -16.27
C THR A 154 -18.43 -7.38 -15.58
N ALA A 155 -19.54 -8.06 -15.26
CA ALA A 155 -19.51 -9.40 -14.66
C ALA A 155 -18.93 -10.45 -15.64
N PRO A 156 -18.04 -11.35 -15.19
CA PRO A 156 -17.59 -12.47 -16.00
C PRO A 156 -18.78 -13.33 -16.48
N PRO A 157 -18.76 -13.87 -17.71
CA PRO A 157 -19.85 -14.70 -18.22
C PRO A 157 -20.20 -15.86 -17.26
N GLY A 158 -21.45 -15.89 -16.78
CA GLY A 158 -21.97 -16.96 -15.91
C GLY A 158 -22.13 -16.60 -14.42
N TYR A 159 -21.94 -15.33 -14.05
CA TYR A 159 -22.30 -14.77 -12.74
C TYR A 159 -23.58 -13.94 -12.81
#